data_AF-A0A0Q8XAM7-F1
#
_entry.id   AF-A0A0Q8XAM7-F1
#
_cell.length_a   1.000
_cell.length_b   1.000
_cell.length_c   1.000
_cell.angle_alpha   90.00
_cell.angle_beta   90.00
_cell.angle_gamma   90.00
#
_symmetry.space_group_name_H-M   'P 1'
#
loop_
_entity.id
_entity.type
_entity.pdbx_description
1 polymer ?
#
loop_
_entity_poly.entity_id
_entity_poly.type
_entity_poly.pdbx_seq_one_letter_code
_entity_poly.pdbx_strand_id
1 'polypeptide(L)'
;MPSRPIDPGIPTLTQRAEPSLYGPAGDDDAPVLTELADDAGLAYADDAFPVLTDMADDAGASASPQPLAAAPQPAAPLPDATVLTARLQAEVEQLMREALADAIEQIQARMDAELPAIVARVLNAVRPG
;
A
#
# COMPACT_ATOMS: atom_id res chain seq x y z
N MET A 1 17.57 64.10 2.97
CA MET A 1 17.01 62.79 2.62
C MET A 1 17.83 61.74 3.33
N PRO A 2 17.37 61.16 4.46
CA PRO A 2 18.15 60.18 5.20
C PRO A 2 18.15 58.82 4.48
N SER A 3 19.34 58.34 4.11
CA SER A 3 19.58 57.01 3.57
C SER A 3 19.33 55.96 4.66
N ARG A 4 18.36 55.06 4.45
CA ARG A 4 18.14 53.93 5.38
C ARG A 4 19.33 52.96 5.27
N PRO A 5 19.98 52.59 6.39
CA PRO A 5 20.95 51.50 6.39
C PRO A 5 20.23 50.20 6.01
N ILE A 6 20.81 49.47 5.07
CA ILE A 6 20.38 48.12 4.68
C ILE A 6 20.47 47.23 5.92
N ASP A 7 19.33 46.76 6.39
CA ASP A 7 19.19 45.83 7.50
C ASP A 7 19.74 44.45 7.08
N PRO A 8 20.83 43.95 7.70
CA PRO A 8 21.39 42.65 7.37
C PRO A 8 20.58 41.47 7.95
N GLY A 9 19.47 41.73 8.66
CA GLY A 9 18.69 40.72 9.37
C GLY A 9 17.50 40.12 8.62
N ILE A 10 17.14 40.62 7.44
CA ILE A 10 16.02 40.06 6.66
C ILE A 10 16.59 39.22 5.51
N PRO A 11 16.61 37.88 5.61
CA PRO A 11 17.01 37.05 4.49
C PRO A 11 16.01 37.25 3.36
N THR A 12 16.48 37.77 2.23
CA THR A 12 15.68 37.83 1.02
C THR A 12 15.28 36.42 0.61
N LEU A 13 14.03 36.25 0.20
CA LEU A 13 13.33 34.99 -0.09
C LEU A 13 13.88 34.25 -1.33
N THR A 14 15.17 34.44 -1.65
CA THR A 14 15.90 33.85 -2.78
C THR A 14 16.97 32.86 -2.32
N GLN A 15 17.20 32.70 -1.01
CA GLN A 15 18.03 31.62 -0.51
C GLN A 15 17.26 30.30 -0.53
N ARG A 16 17.34 29.58 -1.66
CA ARG A 16 17.12 28.14 -1.65
C ARG A 16 18.22 27.53 -0.80
N ALA A 17 17.86 27.00 0.37
CA ALA A 17 18.72 26.06 1.07
C ALA A 17 18.88 24.83 0.16
N GLU A 18 20.05 24.67 -0.43
CA GLU A 18 20.46 23.38 -1.01
C GLU A 18 20.58 22.40 0.18
N PRO A 19 19.83 21.30 0.24
CA PRO A 19 20.01 20.33 1.31
C PRO A 19 21.34 19.61 1.07
N SER A 20 22.33 19.91 1.91
CA SER A 20 23.54 19.09 2.04
C SER A 20 23.12 17.72 2.57
N LEU A 21 22.80 16.78 1.66
CA LEU A 21 22.64 15.37 2.01
C LEU A 21 23.98 14.87 2.56
N TYR A 22 24.04 14.72 3.88
CA TYR A 22 25.10 13.99 4.56
C TYR A 22 25.31 12.64 3.85
N GLY A 23 26.54 12.41 3.38
CA GLY A 23 26.95 11.11 2.87
C GLY A 23 26.95 10.08 4.01
N PRO A 24 26.46 8.86 3.80
CA PRO A 24 26.48 7.83 4.84
C PRO A 24 27.93 7.37 5.01
N ALA A 25 28.54 7.75 6.13
CA ALA A 25 29.69 7.07 6.69
C ALA A 25 29.18 6.19 7.84
N GLY A 26 29.41 4.89 7.75
CA GLY A 26 29.30 3.98 8.89
C GLY A 26 28.45 2.74 8.64
N ASP A 27 29.15 1.70 8.19
CA ASP A 27 29.09 0.29 8.63
C ASP A 27 27.77 -0.49 8.71
N ASP A 28 27.81 -1.63 8.01
CA ASP A 28 27.49 -2.97 8.53
C ASP A 28 26.41 -3.07 9.62
N ASP A 29 25.16 -3.30 9.18
CA ASP A 29 24.28 -4.32 9.77
C ASP A 29 23.01 -4.46 8.91
N ALA A 30 23.16 -5.02 7.70
CA ALA A 30 22.02 -5.58 6.99
C ALA A 30 21.93 -7.06 7.40
N PRO A 31 20.83 -7.55 8.02
CA PRO A 31 20.72 -8.96 8.34
C PRO A 31 20.69 -9.75 7.03
N VAL A 32 21.74 -10.54 6.82
CA VAL A 32 21.85 -11.45 5.68
C VAL A 32 20.79 -12.53 5.87
N LEU A 33 19.78 -12.58 4.99
CA LEU A 33 18.72 -13.60 4.97
C LEU A 33 19.25 -14.96 4.49
N THR A 34 20.38 -15.42 5.03
CA THR A 34 21.03 -16.68 4.67
C THR A 34 20.85 -17.76 5.74
N GLU A 35 20.09 -17.48 6.81
CA GLU A 35 19.85 -18.42 7.91
C GLU A 35 18.35 -18.80 8.06
N LEU A 36 17.73 -19.20 6.95
CA LEU A 36 16.63 -20.17 7.01
C LEU A 36 17.11 -21.45 6.30
N ALA A 37 18.05 -22.11 6.95
CA ALA A 37 18.31 -23.54 6.79
C ALA A 37 16.95 -24.28 6.87
N ASP A 38 16.61 -25.11 5.90
CA ASP A 38 17.02 -26.52 5.94
C ASP A 38 16.60 -27.18 7.28
N ASP A 39 15.30 -27.17 7.57
CA ASP A 39 14.66 -28.14 8.47
C ASP A 39 13.14 -28.20 8.22
N ALA A 40 12.74 -28.98 7.22
CA ALA A 40 11.38 -29.52 7.15
C ALA A 40 11.37 -30.80 6.32
N GLY A 41 12.15 -31.79 6.77
CA GLY A 41 11.86 -33.19 6.51
C GLY A 41 10.55 -33.56 7.20
N LEU A 42 9.41 -33.20 6.60
CA LEU A 42 8.11 -33.78 6.93
C LEU A 42 7.73 -34.73 5.80
N ALA A 43 8.15 -35.98 5.98
CA ALA A 43 7.54 -37.12 5.32
C ALA A 43 6.03 -37.14 5.63
N TYR A 44 5.22 -36.50 4.79
CA TYR A 44 3.83 -36.87 4.61
C TYR A 44 3.77 -37.83 3.43
N ALA A 45 3.98 -39.09 3.77
CA ALA A 45 3.44 -40.19 3.01
C ALA A 45 1.92 -40.10 3.01
N ASP A 46 1.35 -40.50 1.88
CA ASP A 46 -0.06 -40.78 1.61
C ASP A 46 -1.06 -39.62 1.53
N ASP A 47 -1.86 -39.78 0.46
CA ASP A 47 -3.16 -39.20 0.17
C ASP A 47 -3.27 -37.76 -0.32
N ALA A 48 -3.50 -37.68 -1.64
CA ALA A 48 -4.78 -37.23 -2.21
C ALA A 48 -4.61 -36.33 -3.45
N PHE A 49 -3.71 -36.70 -4.36
CA PHE A 49 -3.86 -36.23 -5.75
C PHE A 49 -4.84 -37.17 -6.46
N PRO A 50 -6.07 -36.74 -6.79
CA PRO A 50 -6.96 -37.56 -7.59
C PRO A 50 -6.37 -37.66 -8.99
N VAL A 51 -5.91 -38.86 -9.36
CA VAL A 51 -5.52 -39.13 -10.74
C VAL A 51 -6.82 -39.16 -11.55
N LEU A 52 -6.99 -38.21 -12.47
CA LEU A 52 -8.12 -38.10 -13.39
C LEU A 52 -8.12 -39.23 -14.45
N THR A 53 -8.07 -40.49 -14.01
CA THR A 53 -8.03 -41.66 -14.90
C THR A 53 -9.35 -42.42 -14.93
N ASP A 54 -10.34 -42.08 -14.10
CA ASP A 54 -11.59 -42.83 -14.01
C ASP A 54 -12.84 -41.92 -14.06
N MET A 55 -13.06 -41.30 -15.22
CA MET A 55 -14.30 -40.58 -15.52
C MET A 55 -14.74 -40.85 -16.96
N ALA A 56 -14.51 -42.08 -17.41
CA ALA A 56 -14.89 -42.55 -18.74
C ALA A 56 -15.28 -44.03 -18.71
N ASP A 57 -16.08 -44.45 -17.72
CA ASP A 57 -16.89 -45.65 -17.85
C ASP A 57 -18.17 -45.49 -17.03
N ASP A 58 -19.27 -46.01 -17.57
CA ASP A 58 -20.63 -46.02 -16.99
C ASP A 58 -21.51 -44.76 -17.15
N ALA A 59 -22.05 -44.58 -18.35
CA ALA A 59 -23.47 -44.29 -18.50
C ALA A 59 -23.97 -44.89 -19.83
N GLY A 60 -24.83 -45.89 -19.72
CA GLY A 60 -25.26 -46.76 -20.79
C GLY A 60 -25.97 -46.09 -21.97
N ALA A 61 -25.92 -46.83 -23.07
CA ALA A 61 -26.66 -46.68 -24.32
C ALA A 61 -28.07 -46.06 -24.20
N SER A 62 -28.24 -44.89 -24.81
CA SER A 62 -29.39 -44.56 -25.65
C SER A 62 -29.00 -43.46 -26.64
N ALA A 63 -29.38 -43.67 -27.90
CA ALA A 63 -28.96 -42.88 -29.04
C ALA A 63 -29.19 -41.37 -28.87
N SER A 64 -28.13 -40.58 -29.06
CA SER A 64 -28.15 -39.15 -29.32
C SER A 64 -26.88 -38.81 -30.13
N PRO A 65 -26.93 -37.85 -31.08
CA PRO A 65 -25.89 -37.66 -32.08
C PRO A 65 -24.55 -37.39 -31.39
N GLN A 66 -23.50 -38.05 -31.90
CA GLN A 66 -22.10 -37.91 -31.47
C GLN A 66 -21.82 -36.45 -31.08
N PRO A 67 -21.25 -36.17 -29.89
CA PRO A 67 -20.66 -34.86 -29.68
C PRO A 67 -19.58 -34.71 -30.75
N LEU A 68 -19.78 -33.78 -31.68
CA LEU A 68 -18.68 -33.26 -32.48
C LEU A 68 -17.57 -32.96 -31.47
N ALA A 69 -16.42 -33.59 -31.69
CA ALA A 69 -15.21 -33.38 -30.91
C ALA A 69 -15.14 -31.91 -30.49
N ALA A 70 -15.32 -31.64 -29.20
CA ALA A 70 -15.18 -30.31 -28.67
C ALA A 70 -13.74 -29.90 -28.97
N ALA A 71 -13.58 -28.97 -29.92
CA ALA A 71 -12.30 -28.38 -30.21
C ALA A 71 -11.70 -27.88 -28.88
N PRO A 72 -10.38 -28.04 -28.66
CA PRO A 72 -9.76 -27.57 -27.44
C PRO A 72 -10.08 -26.08 -27.27
N GLN A 73 -10.89 -25.76 -26.26
CA GLN A 73 -11.13 -24.37 -25.93
C GLN A 73 -9.79 -23.78 -25.49
N PRO A 74 -9.33 -22.67 -26.09
CA PRO A 74 -8.09 -22.05 -25.67
C PRO A 74 -8.27 -21.61 -24.22
N ALA A 75 -7.42 -22.12 -23.33
CA ALA A 75 -7.33 -21.63 -21.97
C ALA A 75 -7.07 -20.11 -22.04
N ALA A 76 -7.88 -19.32 -21.35
CA ALA A 76 -7.67 -17.87 -21.28
C ALA A 76 -6.25 -17.62 -20.76
N PRO A 77 -5.47 -16.74 -21.41
CA PRO A 77 -4.12 -16.44 -20.96
C PRO A 77 -4.17 -15.88 -19.54
N LEU A 78 -3.26 -16.35 -18.69
CA LEU A 78 -3.09 -15.78 -17.35
C LEU A 78 -2.68 -14.31 -17.49
N PRO A 79 -3.16 -13.42 -16.60
CA PRO A 79 -2.82 -12.00 -16.67
C PRO A 79 -1.30 -11.79 -16.48
N ASP A 80 -0.74 -10.91 -17.30
CA ASP A 80 0.68 -10.56 -17.23
C ASP A 80 1.04 -9.97 -15.87
N ALA A 81 2.18 -10.39 -15.32
CA ALA A 81 2.65 -9.93 -14.01
C ALA A 81 2.77 -8.40 -13.92
N THR A 82 3.11 -7.73 -15.02
CA THR A 82 3.20 -6.26 -15.11
C THR A 82 1.84 -5.58 -14.91
N VAL A 83 0.77 -6.16 -15.44
CA VAL A 83 -0.60 -5.66 -15.27
C VAL A 83 -1.06 -5.84 -13.83
N LEU A 84 -0.72 -6.97 -13.20
CA LEU A 84 -0.99 -7.20 -11.78
C LEU A 84 -0.25 -6.19 -10.88
N THR A 85 1.03 -5.94 -11.14
CA THR A 85 1.79 -4.92 -10.39
C THR A 85 1.24 -3.51 -10.60
N ALA A 86 0.83 -3.16 -11.83
CA ALA A 86 0.22 -1.86 -12.10
C ALA A 86 -1.14 -1.72 -11.41
N ARG A 87 -1.93 -2.79 -11.35
CA ARG A 87 -3.21 -2.80 -10.63
C ARG A 87 -3.01 -2.63 -9.13
N LEU A 88 -2.07 -3.37 -8.55
CA LEU A 88 -1.73 -3.25 -7.14
C LEU A 88 -1.24 -1.84 -6.80
N GLN A 89 -0.36 -1.26 -7.63
CA GLN A 89 0.12 0.11 -7.45
C GLN A 89 -1.04 1.12 -7.44
N ALA A 90 -1.97 0.99 -8.39
CA ALA A 90 -3.16 1.86 -8.43
C ALA A 90 -4.04 1.70 -7.18
N GLU A 91 -4.17 0.47 -6.66
CA GLU A 91 -4.96 0.17 -5.47
C GLU A 91 -4.32 0.76 -4.20
N VAL A 92 -2.99 0.66 -4.08
CA VAL A 92 -2.24 1.31 -2.99
C VAL A 92 -2.40 2.83 -3.04
N GLU A 93 -2.23 3.45 -4.21
CA GLU A 93 -2.41 4.90 -4.35
C GLU A 93 -3.84 5.37 -4.07
N GLN A 94 -4.84 4.55 -4.40
CA GLN A 94 -6.22 4.83 -4.06
C GLN A 94 -6.45 4.77 -2.55
N LEU A 95 -5.99 3.69 -1.90
CA LEU A 95 -6.11 3.51 -0.46
C LEU A 95 -5.38 4.62 0.31
N MET A 96 -4.20 5.05 -0.15
CA MET A 96 -3.46 6.16 0.45
C MET A 96 -4.24 7.48 0.36
N ARG A 97 -4.91 7.75 -0.77
CA ARG A 97 -5.72 8.97 -0.94
C ARG A 97 -6.95 8.98 -0.04
N GLU A 98 -7.59 7.82 0.10
CA GLU A 98 -8.74 7.64 1.00
C GLU A 98 -8.32 7.82 2.46
N ALA A 99 -7.28 7.10 2.91
CA ALA A 99 -6.76 7.21 4.26
C ALA A 99 -6.31 8.63 4.61
N LEU A 100 -5.76 9.38 3.65
CA LEU A 100 -5.41 10.79 3.85
C LEU A 100 -6.65 11.67 4.05
N ALA A 101 -7.70 11.47 3.25
CA ALA A 101 -8.95 12.21 3.40
C ALA A 101 -9.59 11.95 4.78
N ASP A 102 -9.64 10.68 5.20
CA ASP A 102 -10.17 10.28 6.50
C ASP A 102 -9.36 10.87 7.66
N ALA A 103 -8.03 10.86 7.55
CA ALA A 103 -7.16 11.44 8.56
C ALA A 103 -7.37 12.96 8.69
N ILE A 104 -7.55 13.67 7.57
CA ILE A 104 -7.85 15.10 7.57
C ILE A 104 -9.20 15.35 8.25
N GLU A 105 -10.23 14.58 7.91
CA GLU A 105 -11.56 14.72 8.53
C GLU A 105 -11.49 14.49 10.05
N GLN A 106 -10.75 13.46 10.49
CA GLN A 106 -10.54 13.18 11.91
C GLN A 106 -9.84 14.33 12.63
N ILE A 107 -8.80 14.92 12.03
CA ILE A 107 -8.08 16.05 12.61
C ILE A 107 -9.01 17.27 12.72
N GLN A 108 -9.78 17.56 11.67
CA GLN A 108 -10.74 18.67 11.66
C GLN A 108 -11.80 18.49 12.75
N ALA A 109 -12.42 17.31 12.83
CA ALA A 109 -13.42 17.00 13.86
C ALA A 109 -12.86 17.17 15.27
N ARG A 110 -11.61 16.75 15.50
CA ARG A 110 -10.93 16.94 16.78
C ARG A 110 -10.69 18.41 17.09
N MET A 111 -10.20 19.19 16.11
CA MET A 111 -9.98 20.62 16.28
C MET A 111 -11.29 21.33 16.66
N ASP A 112 -12.38 21.05 15.93
CA ASP A 112 -13.70 21.63 16.18
C ASP A 112 -14.25 21.29 17.56
N ALA A 113 -14.01 20.08 18.05
CA ALA A 113 -14.38 19.67 19.40
C ALA A 113 -13.57 20.41 20.48
N GLU A 114 -12.33 20.81 20.20
CA GLU A 114 -11.46 21.53 21.14
C GLU A 114 -11.73 23.05 21.14
N LEU A 115 -12.26 23.62 20.04
CA LEU A 115 -12.52 25.06 19.91
C LEU A 115 -13.38 25.64 21.06
N PRO A 116 -14.51 25.04 21.48
CA PRO A 116 -15.34 25.59 22.56
C PRO A 116 -14.58 25.69 23.89
N ALA A 117 -13.73 24.70 24.20
CA ALA A 117 -12.93 24.69 25.42
C ALA A 117 -11.87 25.80 25.40
N ILE A 118 -11.24 26.02 24.25
CA ILE A 118 -10.27 27.11 24.05
C ILE A 118 -10.97 28.47 24.20
N VAL A 119 -12.12 28.66 23.54
CA VAL A 119 -12.88 29.91 23.62
C VAL A 119 -13.31 30.21 25.05
N ALA A 120 -13.82 29.23 25.79
CA ALA A 120 -14.19 29.39 27.19
C ALA A 120 -13.00 29.83 28.06
N ARG A 121 -11.83 29.22 27.84
CA ARG A 121 -10.58 29.60 28.53
C ARG A 121 -10.17 31.04 28.22
N VAL A 122 -10.22 31.44 26.94
CA VAL A 122 -9.87 32.81 26.51
C VAL A 122 -10.85 33.83 27.09
N LEU A 123 -12.16 33.58 27.03
CA LEU A 123 -13.15 34.49 27.60
C LEU A 123 -12.99 34.66 29.12
N ASN A 124 -12.68 33.58 29.84
CA ASN A 124 -12.37 33.66 31.28
C ASN A 124 -11.08 34.44 31.57
N ALA A 125 -10.07 34.33 30.72
CA ALA A 125 -8.82 35.10 30.88
C ALA A 125 -9.01 36.59 30.58
N VAL A 126 -9.94 36.95 29.68
CA VAL A 126 -10.20 38.34 29.27
C VAL A 126 -11.22 39.04 30.18
N ARG A 127 -12.11 38.31 30.87
CA ARG A 127 -13.09 38.90 31.79
C ARG A 127 -12.33 39.59 32.93
N PRO A 128 -12.28 40.94 32.97
CA PRO A 128 -11.70 41.65 34.08
C PRO A 128 -12.59 41.41 35.31
N GLY A 129 -11.97 41.11 36.45
CA GLY A 129 -12.63 41.22 37.75
C GLY A 129 -13.00 42.66 38.05
#